data_AF-A0A651E9C6-F1
#
_entry.id   AF-A0A651E9C6-F1
#
_cell.length_a   1.000
_cell.length_b   1.000
_cell.length_c   1.000
_cell.angle_alpha   90.00
_cell.angle_beta   90.00
_cell.angle_gamma   90.00
#
_symmetry.space_group_name_H-M   'P 1'
#
loop_
_entity.id
_entity.type
_entity.pdbx_description
1 polymer ?
#
loop_
_entity_poly.entity_id
_entity_poly.type
_entity_poly.pdbx_seq_one_letter_code
_entity_poly.pdbx_strand_id
1 'polypeptide(L)'
;MRSSGLFRDIDASTAERLTQQADLFQLEPNEVLFEQDDEATFMCVVLEGSLEAVDGSRPGTTDRLGIIKPGEPVGEIALLLGGKRSARVRAIEHSTVARFDSADFNELVKSSPALKAGLETIIQERLKRNRITQAVQSLFGGLSVDALRYILEQLEFHQLKRNEYLFRAGDPGDSLYLVVSGSLEVVADDSGGPGQVVAHVRRGQPIGEMALLAGDARGASIRAGRHSELVSLSRSSFEKLSLQYPDILLGITRVLVNRFRSVSGQSNGGTSYCRSYLVYSTNESPRDSGETTADIIEAMPDGIRATVISPQTVEQTFHRSATEAGRLALESWIDEIEARHDVVFFLPDDPASERGADTSTPWFDMCLKRCDEVLLLADANADPAPGAREQDLLGSDRT
;
A
#
# COMPACT_ATOMS: atom_id res chain seq x y z
N MET A 1 -17.38 26.87 -2.41
CA MET A 1 -16.29 26.29 -3.22
C MET A 1 -14.94 26.97 -3.00
N ARG A 2 -14.79 28.30 -3.13
CA ARG A 2 -13.48 29.01 -2.92
C ARG A 2 -12.85 28.90 -1.53
N SER A 3 -13.61 28.46 -0.51
CA SER A 3 -13.09 28.14 0.83
C SER A 3 -12.31 26.82 0.87
N SER A 4 -12.48 25.96 -0.13
CA SER A 4 -11.70 24.73 -0.28
C SER A 4 -10.27 25.05 -0.68
N GLY A 5 -9.30 24.42 -0.03
CA GLY A 5 -7.89 24.48 -0.43
C GLY A 5 -7.67 24.03 -1.88
N LEU A 6 -8.52 23.15 -2.41
CA LEU A 6 -8.45 22.67 -3.79
C LEU A 6 -8.70 23.77 -4.83
N PHE A 7 -9.56 24.74 -4.51
CA PHE A 7 -10.01 25.78 -5.43
C PHE A 7 -9.41 27.15 -5.12
N ARG A 8 -8.35 27.20 -4.31
CA ARG A 8 -7.70 28.46 -3.94
C ARG A 8 -6.87 29.04 -5.09
N ASP A 9 -6.17 28.18 -5.82
CA ASP A 9 -5.20 28.57 -6.86
C ASP A 9 -5.74 28.42 -8.28
N ILE A 10 -7.04 28.12 -8.43
CA ILE A 10 -7.69 28.11 -9.74
C ILE A 10 -8.09 29.53 -10.16
N ASP A 11 -7.97 29.82 -11.45
CA ASP A 11 -8.39 31.10 -11.98
C ASP A 11 -9.93 31.28 -11.91
N ALA A 12 -10.39 32.53 -12.00
CA ALA A 12 -11.81 32.86 -11.87
C ALA A 12 -12.69 32.19 -12.93
N SER A 13 -12.18 31.98 -14.16
CA SER A 13 -12.94 31.36 -15.25
C SER A 13 -13.11 29.86 -15.03
N THR A 14 -12.09 29.19 -14.48
CA THR A 14 -12.18 27.78 -14.08
C THR A 14 -13.14 27.60 -12.90
N ALA A 15 -13.13 28.52 -11.93
CA ALA A 15 -14.08 28.50 -10.81
C ALA A 15 -15.54 28.71 -11.25
N GLU A 16 -15.75 29.56 -12.26
CA GLU A 16 -17.09 29.80 -12.83
C GLU A 16 -17.58 28.59 -13.61
N ARG A 17 -16.73 27.97 -14.44
CA ARG A 17 -17.05 26.71 -15.14
C ARG A 17 -17.41 25.59 -14.17
N LEU A 18 -16.62 25.41 -13.11
CA LEU A 18 -16.93 24.46 -12.03
C LEU A 18 -18.30 24.73 -11.41
N THR A 19 -18.66 25.99 -11.19
CA THR A 19 -19.97 26.30 -10.58
C THR A 19 -21.12 26.02 -11.56
N GLN A 20 -20.93 26.24 -12.86
CA GLN A 20 -21.94 26.00 -13.89
C GLN A 20 -22.14 24.51 -14.22
N GLN A 21 -21.09 23.70 -14.13
CA GLN A 21 -21.12 22.26 -14.41
C GLN A 21 -21.48 21.41 -13.18
N ALA A 22 -21.57 22.02 -11.99
CA ALA A 22 -21.89 21.31 -10.77
C ALA A 22 -23.40 21.05 -10.62
N ASP A 23 -23.80 19.79 -10.63
CA ASP A 23 -25.13 19.40 -10.19
C ASP A 23 -25.16 19.32 -8.67
N LEU A 24 -26.18 19.93 -8.05
CA LEU A 24 -26.37 19.84 -6.60
C LEU A 24 -27.13 18.56 -6.26
N PHE A 25 -26.53 17.75 -5.40
CA PHE A 25 -27.15 16.52 -4.90
C PHE A 25 -27.26 16.58 -3.37
N GLN A 26 -28.41 16.15 -2.85
CA GLN A 26 -28.67 16.06 -1.42
C GLN A 26 -28.63 14.59 -0.99
N LEU A 27 -27.98 14.34 0.13
CA LEU A 27 -27.85 13.02 0.74
C LEU A 27 -28.51 13.04 2.12
N GLU A 28 -29.36 12.06 2.36
CA GLU A 28 -29.94 11.78 3.66
C GLU A 28 -28.94 11.05 4.57
N PRO A 29 -29.07 11.11 5.91
CA PRO A 29 -28.20 10.38 6.82
C PRO A 29 -28.16 8.87 6.50
N ASN A 30 -26.95 8.31 6.42
CA ASN A 30 -26.62 6.94 5.99
C ASN A 30 -26.81 6.63 4.50
N GLU A 31 -27.27 7.59 3.68
CA GLU A 31 -27.35 7.39 2.24
C GLU A 31 -25.95 7.19 1.64
N VAL A 32 -25.81 6.12 0.85
CA VAL A 32 -24.54 5.76 0.22
C VAL A 32 -24.38 6.57 -1.07
N LEU A 33 -23.29 7.32 -1.17
CA LEU A 33 -22.95 8.08 -2.36
C LEU A 33 -22.40 7.17 -3.47
N PHE A 34 -21.55 6.21 -3.11
CA PHE A 34 -21.09 5.12 -3.97
C PHE A 34 -20.49 3.99 -3.13
N GLU A 35 -20.47 2.79 -3.69
CA GLU A 35 -19.89 1.61 -3.07
C GLU A 35 -18.39 1.49 -3.40
N GLN A 36 -17.66 0.73 -2.56
CA GLN A 36 -16.31 0.31 -2.93
C GLN A 36 -16.36 -0.60 -4.15
N ASP A 37 -15.32 -0.56 -4.98
CA ASP A 37 -15.17 -1.34 -6.21
C ASP A 37 -16.12 -0.96 -7.36
N ASP A 38 -16.97 0.06 -7.17
CA ASP A 38 -17.75 0.68 -8.25
C ASP A 38 -16.83 1.33 -9.29
N GLU A 39 -17.28 1.37 -10.54
CA GLU A 39 -16.66 2.19 -11.58
C GLU A 39 -16.84 3.68 -11.27
N ALA A 40 -15.77 4.46 -11.41
CA ALA A 40 -15.81 5.87 -11.09
C ALA A 40 -16.38 6.69 -12.27
N THR A 41 -17.61 7.17 -12.11
CA THR A 41 -18.30 7.97 -13.14
C THR A 41 -18.46 9.44 -12.78
N PHE A 42 -18.18 9.81 -11.52
CA PHE A 42 -18.29 11.19 -11.04
C PHE A 42 -17.39 11.43 -9.82
N MET A 43 -17.14 12.69 -9.48
CA MET A 43 -16.64 13.10 -8.17
C MET A 43 -17.57 14.14 -7.55
N CYS A 44 -17.43 14.37 -6.26
CA CYS A 44 -18.18 15.38 -5.55
C CYS A 44 -17.26 16.30 -4.75
N VAL A 45 -17.76 17.49 -4.44
CA VAL A 45 -17.22 18.38 -3.41
C VAL A 45 -18.30 18.55 -2.36
N VAL A 46 -17.97 18.30 -1.09
CA VAL A 46 -18.93 18.50 0.00
C VAL A 46 -19.15 20.01 0.18
N LEU A 47 -20.40 20.46 0.12
CA LEU A 47 -20.75 21.87 0.35
C LEU A 47 -21.23 22.08 1.78
N GLU A 48 -22.08 21.18 2.27
CA GLU A 48 -22.66 21.19 3.61
C GLU A 48 -22.79 19.75 4.14
N GLY A 49 -22.81 19.60 5.47
CA GLY A 49 -22.83 18.30 6.14
C GLY A 49 -21.46 17.60 6.15
N SER A 50 -21.47 16.29 6.31
CA SER A 50 -20.24 15.49 6.29
C SER A 50 -20.48 14.04 5.87
N LEU A 51 -19.49 13.50 5.17
CA LEU A 51 -19.49 12.11 4.69
C LEU A 51 -18.42 11.31 5.42
N GLU A 52 -18.58 10.00 5.47
CA GLU A 52 -17.53 9.08 5.92
C GLU A 52 -17.10 8.16 4.79
N ALA A 53 -15.79 7.91 4.70
CA ALA A 53 -15.21 6.83 3.92
C ALA A 53 -14.98 5.63 4.84
N VAL A 54 -15.44 4.46 4.40
CA VAL A 54 -15.36 3.20 5.14
C VAL A 54 -14.72 2.15 4.25
N ASP A 55 -13.80 1.37 4.82
CA ASP A 55 -13.23 0.21 4.17
C ASP A 55 -14.31 -0.89 4.07
N GLY A 56 -14.73 -1.19 2.84
CA GLY A 56 -15.70 -2.21 2.50
C GLY A 56 -15.07 -3.58 2.17
N SER A 57 -13.75 -3.72 2.23
CA SER A 57 -13.05 -4.97 1.89
C SER A 57 -13.39 -6.15 2.81
N ARG A 58 -13.86 -5.89 4.03
CA ARG A 58 -14.29 -6.92 4.98
C ARG A 58 -15.81 -6.80 5.22
N PRO A 59 -16.61 -7.81 4.81
CA PRO A 59 -18.05 -7.78 5.04
C PRO A 59 -18.38 -7.64 6.54
N GLY A 60 -19.14 -6.60 6.89
CA GLY A 60 -19.60 -6.35 8.26
C GLY A 60 -18.69 -5.48 9.13
N THR A 61 -17.53 -5.04 8.63
CA THR A 61 -16.70 -4.05 9.33
C THR A 61 -17.16 -2.62 9.01
N THR A 62 -17.16 -1.75 10.02
CA THR A 62 -17.37 -0.30 9.86
C THR A 62 -16.05 0.43 10.03
N ASP A 63 -14.98 -0.11 9.44
CA ASP A 63 -13.62 0.41 9.58
C ASP A 63 -13.52 1.75 8.83
N ARG A 64 -13.78 2.84 9.56
CA ARG A 64 -13.78 4.19 9.01
C ARG A 64 -12.35 4.59 8.65
N LEU A 65 -12.14 4.96 7.39
CA LEU A 65 -10.87 5.48 6.88
C LEU A 65 -10.74 6.98 7.17
N GLY A 66 -11.84 7.72 7.10
CA GLY A 66 -11.85 9.15 7.35
C GLY A 66 -13.24 9.79 7.27
N ILE A 67 -13.30 11.05 7.67
CA ILE A 67 -14.47 11.92 7.49
C ILE A 67 -14.11 12.94 6.43
N ILE A 68 -14.99 13.12 5.45
CA ILE A 68 -14.90 14.17 4.43
C ILE A 68 -15.74 15.36 4.88
N LYS A 69 -15.10 16.54 4.96
CA LYS A 69 -15.70 17.78 5.47
C LYS A 69 -16.05 18.78 4.36
N PRO A 70 -16.87 19.80 4.64
CA PRO A 70 -17.19 20.83 3.66
C PRO A 70 -15.94 21.46 3.05
N GLY A 71 -15.94 21.57 1.72
CA GLY A 71 -14.82 22.00 0.90
C GLY A 71 -13.95 20.86 0.39
N GLU A 72 -14.01 19.66 0.95
CA GLU A 72 -13.16 18.56 0.51
C GLU A 72 -13.75 17.80 -0.70
N PRO A 73 -12.91 17.34 -1.64
CA PRO A 73 -13.35 16.48 -2.73
C PRO A 73 -13.63 15.06 -2.22
N VAL A 74 -14.41 14.29 -2.96
CA VAL A 74 -14.60 12.85 -2.74
C VAL A 74 -14.86 12.13 -4.07
N GLY A 75 -14.29 10.94 -4.23
CA GLY A 75 -14.37 10.16 -5.46
C GLY A 75 -13.36 10.60 -6.53
N GLU A 76 -12.45 11.52 -6.22
CA GLU A 76 -11.44 12.07 -7.12
C GLU A 76 -10.32 11.08 -7.46
N ILE A 77 -9.98 10.16 -6.54
CA ILE A 77 -8.85 9.24 -6.68
C ILE A 77 -9.01 8.38 -7.94
N ALA A 78 -10.14 7.69 -8.06
CA ALA A 78 -10.41 6.76 -9.15
C ALA A 78 -10.61 7.49 -10.49
N LEU A 79 -11.12 8.73 -10.49
CA LEU A 79 -11.20 9.52 -11.72
C LEU A 79 -9.82 9.99 -12.21
N LEU A 80 -8.94 10.40 -11.30
CA LEU A 80 -7.64 10.98 -11.69
C LEU A 80 -6.58 9.92 -11.96
N LEU A 81 -6.54 8.86 -11.15
CA LEU A 81 -5.53 7.80 -11.22
C LEU A 81 -6.04 6.55 -11.93
N GLY A 82 -7.34 6.47 -12.24
CA GLY A 82 -7.98 5.26 -12.72
C GLY A 82 -8.29 4.28 -11.61
N GLY A 83 -8.86 3.15 -12.01
CA GLY A 83 -9.27 2.08 -11.11
C GLY A 83 -10.66 2.29 -10.56
N LYS A 84 -10.97 1.51 -9.53
CA LYS A 84 -12.30 1.49 -8.91
C LYS A 84 -12.36 2.36 -7.67
N ARG A 85 -13.57 2.62 -7.18
CA ARG A 85 -13.77 3.32 -5.89
C ARG A 85 -12.99 2.59 -4.79
N SER A 86 -12.08 3.30 -4.14
CA SER A 86 -11.20 2.74 -3.11
C SER A 86 -11.90 2.47 -1.77
N ALA A 87 -13.11 3.01 -1.56
CA ALA A 87 -13.86 2.88 -0.33
C ALA A 87 -15.35 3.13 -0.58
N ARG A 88 -16.20 2.61 0.31
CA ARG A 88 -17.60 3.02 0.39
C ARG A 88 -17.67 4.42 0.99
N VAL A 89 -18.48 5.29 0.42
CA VAL A 89 -18.74 6.63 0.97
C VAL A 89 -20.22 6.80 1.24
N ARG A 90 -20.56 7.27 2.43
CA ARG A 90 -21.95 7.56 2.83
C ARG A 90 -22.06 8.81 3.68
N ALA A 91 -23.25 9.41 3.69
CA ALA A 91 -23.54 10.58 4.50
C ALA A 91 -23.66 10.22 5.99
N ILE A 92 -23.05 11.02 6.86
CA ILE A 92 -23.20 10.89 8.32
C ILE A 92 -24.47 11.61 8.77
N GLU A 93 -24.77 12.72 8.12
CA GLU A 93 -25.87 13.65 8.37
C GLU A 93 -26.41 14.17 7.04
N HIS A 94 -27.50 14.94 7.03
CA HIS A 94 -27.98 15.58 5.82
C HIS A 94 -26.85 16.41 5.20
N SER A 95 -26.50 16.09 3.96
CA SER A 95 -25.34 16.65 3.29
C SER A 95 -25.69 17.12 1.89
N THR A 96 -25.13 18.25 1.49
CA THR A 96 -25.25 18.77 0.12
C THR A 96 -23.90 18.67 -0.54
N VAL A 97 -23.85 18.08 -1.73
CA VAL A 97 -22.63 17.91 -2.52
C VAL A 97 -22.78 18.53 -3.90
N ALA A 98 -21.72 19.14 -4.41
CA ALA A 98 -21.58 19.52 -5.81
C ALA A 98 -21.00 18.33 -6.57
N ARG A 99 -21.75 17.75 -7.51
CA ARG A 99 -21.37 16.61 -8.33
C ARG A 99 -20.80 17.07 -9.68
N PHE A 100 -19.73 16.41 -10.09
CA PHE A 100 -19.07 16.58 -11.38
C PHE A 100 -18.94 15.23 -12.05
N ASP A 101 -19.57 15.05 -13.21
CA ASP A 101 -19.40 13.81 -13.96
C ASP A 101 -17.99 13.72 -14.56
N SER A 102 -17.56 12.50 -14.88
CA SER A 102 -16.18 12.20 -15.29
C SER A 102 -15.74 12.97 -16.53
N ALA A 103 -16.64 13.23 -17.48
CA ALA A 103 -16.35 13.99 -18.69
C ALA A 103 -15.97 15.45 -18.37
N ASP A 104 -16.80 16.14 -17.58
CA ASP A 104 -16.57 17.51 -17.16
C ASP A 104 -15.31 17.62 -16.30
N PHE A 105 -15.14 16.71 -15.35
CA PHE A 105 -13.95 16.65 -14.51
C PHE A 105 -12.67 16.50 -15.36
N ASN A 106 -12.67 15.58 -16.33
CA ASN A 106 -11.52 15.36 -17.20
C ASN A 106 -11.18 16.59 -18.05
N GLU A 107 -12.18 17.34 -18.52
CA GLU A 107 -11.96 18.61 -19.24
C GLU A 107 -11.38 19.69 -18.31
N LEU A 108 -11.88 19.79 -17.09
CA LEU A 108 -11.41 20.74 -16.08
C LEU A 108 -9.95 20.47 -15.70
N VAL A 109 -9.59 19.21 -15.42
CA VAL A 109 -8.21 18.82 -15.11
C VAL A 109 -7.28 19.05 -16.29
N LYS A 110 -7.72 18.79 -17.53
CA LYS A 110 -6.93 19.06 -18.75
C LYS A 110 -6.70 20.57 -18.95
N SER A 111 -7.70 21.40 -18.66
CA SER A 111 -7.62 22.84 -18.86
C SER A 111 -6.97 23.61 -17.71
N SER A 112 -6.74 22.98 -16.55
CA SER A 112 -6.16 23.62 -15.37
C SER A 112 -5.06 22.76 -14.70
N PRO A 113 -3.78 22.99 -15.03
CA PRO A 113 -2.66 22.31 -14.36
C PRO A 113 -2.61 22.55 -12.85
N ALA A 114 -3.04 23.73 -12.38
CA ALA A 114 -3.10 24.06 -10.96
C ALA A 114 -4.12 23.17 -10.22
N LEU A 115 -5.31 22.97 -10.80
CA LEU A 115 -6.31 22.06 -10.24
C LEU A 115 -5.79 20.62 -10.18
N LYS A 116 -5.12 20.16 -11.25
CA LYS A 116 -4.49 18.84 -11.29
C LYS A 116 -3.48 18.64 -10.16
N ALA A 117 -2.54 19.58 -9.99
CA ALA A 117 -1.54 19.50 -8.94
C ALA A 117 -2.14 19.55 -7.52
N GLY A 118 -3.19 20.37 -7.32
CA GLY A 118 -3.93 20.43 -6.07
C GLY A 118 -4.63 19.10 -5.73
N LEU A 119 -5.29 18.49 -6.71
CA LEU A 119 -5.91 17.16 -6.56
C LEU A 119 -4.86 16.09 -6.26
N GLU A 120 -3.74 16.08 -6.98
CA GLU A 120 -2.65 15.12 -6.75
C GLU A 120 -2.11 15.22 -5.32
N THR A 121 -1.95 16.44 -4.79
CA THR A 121 -1.51 16.65 -3.40
C THR A 121 -2.52 16.06 -2.40
N ILE A 122 -3.82 16.35 -2.59
CA ILE A 122 -4.88 15.81 -1.74
C ILE A 122 -4.92 14.28 -1.81
N ILE A 123 -4.80 13.71 -3.00
CA ILE A 123 -4.79 12.26 -3.20
C ILE A 123 -3.58 11.62 -2.52
N GLN A 124 -2.39 12.20 -2.64
CA GLN A 124 -1.18 11.70 -1.98
C GLN A 124 -1.35 11.65 -0.45
N GLU A 125 -1.82 12.73 0.16
CA GLU A 125 -2.05 12.79 1.60
C GLU A 125 -3.10 11.77 2.06
N ARG A 126 -4.18 11.62 1.30
CA ARG A 126 -5.25 10.64 1.57
C ARG A 126 -4.76 9.21 1.47
N LEU A 127 -4.01 8.86 0.42
CA LEU A 127 -3.46 7.51 0.27
C LEU A 127 -2.49 7.19 1.40
N LYS A 128 -1.58 8.10 1.77
CA LYS A 128 -0.67 7.92 2.92
C LYS A 128 -1.45 7.70 4.22
N ARG A 129 -2.44 8.54 4.51
CA ARG A 129 -3.28 8.41 5.70
C ARG A 129 -4.07 7.08 5.71
N ASN A 130 -4.62 6.68 4.56
CA ASN A 130 -5.39 5.45 4.44
C ASN A 130 -4.52 4.23 4.71
N ARG A 131 -3.29 4.17 4.18
CA ARG A 131 -2.36 3.06 4.45
C ARG A 131 -2.07 2.91 5.94
N ILE A 132 -1.79 4.02 6.63
CA ILE A 132 -1.54 4.02 8.08
C ILE A 132 -2.79 3.56 8.83
N THR A 133 -3.95 4.13 8.49
CA THR A 133 -5.23 3.81 9.12
C THR A 133 -5.56 2.32 8.99
N GLN A 134 -5.39 1.75 7.80
CA GLN A 134 -5.58 0.32 7.54
C GLN A 134 -4.57 -0.54 8.30
N ALA A 135 -3.30 -0.14 8.40
CA ALA A 135 -2.30 -0.88 9.17
C ALA A 135 -2.67 -0.92 10.67
N VAL A 136 -3.09 0.22 11.22
CA VAL A 136 -3.54 0.35 12.63
C VAL A 136 -4.80 -0.49 12.87
N GLN A 137 -5.81 -0.40 12.00
CA GLN A 137 -7.04 -1.20 12.10
C GLN A 137 -6.77 -2.70 11.92
N SER A 138 -5.78 -3.08 11.10
CA SER A 138 -5.40 -4.50 10.96
C SER A 138 -4.79 -5.07 12.23
N LEU A 139 -4.08 -4.24 13.02
CA LEU A 139 -3.52 -4.67 14.30
C LEU A 139 -4.56 -4.69 15.43
N PHE A 140 -5.29 -3.58 15.61
CA PHE A 140 -6.16 -3.40 16.77
C PHE A 140 -7.62 -3.79 16.52
N GLY A 141 -8.01 -4.01 15.26
CA GLY A 141 -9.39 -4.28 14.86
C GLY A 141 -10.24 -3.00 14.76
N GLY A 142 -11.56 -3.18 14.87
CA GLY A 142 -12.55 -2.10 14.80
C GLY A 142 -12.46 -1.15 16.00
N LEU A 143 -11.52 -0.22 15.93
CA LEU A 143 -11.37 0.86 16.91
C LEU A 143 -12.51 1.86 16.78
N SER A 144 -12.92 2.44 17.92
CA SER A 144 -13.79 3.61 17.89
C SER A 144 -13.10 4.76 17.14
N VAL A 145 -13.90 5.68 16.59
CA VAL A 145 -13.39 6.84 15.82
C VAL A 145 -12.45 7.69 16.68
N ASP A 146 -12.75 7.83 17.96
CA ASP A 146 -11.93 8.59 18.90
C ASP A 146 -10.63 7.87 19.23
N ALA A 147 -10.68 6.55 19.43
CA ALA A 147 -9.48 5.74 19.64
C ALA A 147 -8.57 5.79 18.41
N LEU A 148 -9.12 5.60 17.22
CA LEU A 148 -8.35 5.65 15.98
C LEU A 148 -7.70 7.02 15.78
N ARG A 149 -8.46 8.11 15.91
CA ARG A 149 -7.94 9.48 15.79
C ARG A 149 -6.81 9.72 16.80
N TYR A 150 -7.05 9.37 18.06
CA TYR A 150 -6.07 9.59 19.11
C TYR A 150 -4.80 8.76 18.90
N ILE A 151 -4.90 7.50 18.44
CA ILE A 151 -3.72 6.70 18.05
C ILE A 151 -2.96 7.38 16.92
N LEU A 152 -3.65 7.78 15.83
CA LEU A 152 -3.02 8.38 14.66
C LEU A 152 -2.23 9.65 15.01
N GLU A 153 -2.67 10.43 16.00
CA GLU A 153 -1.97 11.63 16.51
C GLU A 153 -0.71 11.31 17.33
N GLN A 154 -0.55 10.07 17.82
CA GLN A 154 0.59 9.63 18.63
C GLN A 154 1.64 8.87 17.82
N LEU A 155 1.39 8.63 16.53
CA LEU A 155 2.30 7.88 15.66
C LEU A 155 3.43 8.77 15.13
N GLU A 156 4.64 8.24 15.13
CA GLU A 156 5.79 8.84 14.45
C GLU A 156 6.14 8.04 13.20
N PHE A 157 6.45 8.72 12.10
CA PHE A 157 6.72 8.10 10.81
C PHE A 157 8.21 7.82 10.62
N HIS A 158 8.54 6.65 10.06
CA HIS A 158 9.91 6.21 9.79
C HIS A 158 10.01 5.65 8.37
N GLN A 159 11.14 5.91 7.71
CA GLN A 159 11.50 5.28 6.44
C GLN A 159 12.83 4.56 6.59
N LEU A 160 12.91 3.36 6.05
CA LEU A 160 14.12 2.55 6.02
C LEU A 160 14.48 2.21 4.57
N LYS A 161 15.75 2.34 4.23
CA LYS A 161 16.32 1.79 3.00
C LYS A 161 16.59 0.29 3.19
N ARG A 162 16.72 -0.44 2.08
CA ARG A 162 17.10 -1.85 2.12
C ARG A 162 18.38 -2.04 2.95
N ASN A 163 18.43 -3.11 3.73
CA ASN A 163 19.49 -3.46 4.68
C ASN A 163 19.69 -2.49 5.86
N GLU A 164 18.96 -1.39 5.94
CA GLU A 164 19.02 -0.46 7.07
C GLU A 164 18.38 -1.12 8.32
N TYR A 165 19.10 -1.09 9.44
CA TYR A 165 18.61 -1.63 10.70
C TYR A 165 17.64 -0.65 11.35
N LEU A 166 16.46 -1.13 11.72
CA LEU A 166 15.53 -0.41 12.59
C LEU A 166 16.05 -0.37 14.03
N PHE A 167 16.49 -1.54 14.52
CA PHE A 167 17.15 -1.72 15.80
C PHE A 167 17.93 -3.04 15.80
N ARG A 168 18.86 -3.17 16.73
CA ARG A 168 19.65 -4.38 16.97
C ARG A 168 19.19 -5.11 18.22
N ALA A 169 19.50 -6.41 18.28
CA ALA A 169 19.36 -7.17 19.51
C ALA A 169 20.17 -6.51 20.64
N GLY A 170 19.56 -6.40 21.82
CA GLY A 170 20.14 -5.71 22.97
C GLY A 170 19.81 -4.21 23.07
N ASP A 171 19.29 -3.57 22.01
CA ASP A 171 18.85 -2.18 22.08
C ASP A 171 17.66 -2.01 23.06
N PRO A 172 17.38 -0.78 23.55
CA PRO A 172 16.21 -0.52 24.37
C PRO A 172 14.88 -0.86 23.68
N GLY A 173 13.99 -1.52 24.42
CA GLY A 173 12.64 -1.91 24.01
C GLY A 173 11.57 -0.85 24.30
N ASP A 174 11.71 0.38 23.84
CA ASP A 174 10.85 1.51 24.25
C ASP A 174 9.70 1.87 23.29
N SER A 175 9.63 1.20 22.13
CA SER A 175 8.68 1.54 21.07
C SER A 175 8.15 0.30 20.35
N LEU A 176 6.88 0.38 19.94
CA LEU A 176 6.21 -0.56 19.04
C LEU A 176 6.24 0.02 17.63
N TYR A 177 6.44 -0.81 16.62
CA TYR A 177 6.42 -0.39 15.21
C TYR A 177 5.34 -1.17 14.45
N LEU A 178 4.67 -0.52 13.50
CA LEU A 178 3.83 -1.18 12.49
C LEU A 178 4.42 -0.93 11.11
N VAL A 179 4.43 -1.98 10.28
CA VAL A 179 4.75 -1.85 8.86
C VAL A 179 3.55 -1.26 8.11
N VAL A 180 3.73 -0.11 7.49
CA VAL A 180 2.74 0.56 6.64
C VAL A 180 2.90 0.13 5.19
N SER A 181 4.15 0.03 4.73
CA SER A 181 4.54 -0.47 3.41
C SER A 181 5.94 -1.09 3.48
N GLY A 182 6.26 -1.98 2.55
CA GLY A 182 7.58 -2.64 2.50
C GLY A 182 7.61 -4.02 3.16
N SER A 183 8.79 -4.41 3.65
CA SER A 183 9.06 -5.70 4.30
C SER A 183 10.29 -5.58 5.19
N LEU A 184 10.19 -6.09 6.41
CA LEU A 184 11.30 -6.19 7.36
C LEU A 184 11.77 -7.63 7.50
N GLU A 185 13.04 -7.80 7.86
CA GLU A 185 13.69 -9.07 8.13
C GLU A 185 14.05 -9.15 9.62
N VAL A 186 13.69 -10.28 10.24
CA VAL A 186 14.17 -10.65 11.57
C VAL A 186 15.50 -11.37 11.39
N VAL A 187 16.56 -10.80 11.96
CA VAL A 187 17.93 -11.28 11.84
C VAL A 187 18.38 -11.86 13.17
N ALA A 188 18.74 -13.15 13.15
CA ALA A 188 19.40 -13.82 14.26
C ALA A 188 20.92 -13.80 14.07
N ASP A 189 21.64 -13.63 15.18
CA ASP A 189 23.11 -13.74 15.27
C ASP A 189 23.86 -12.87 14.23
N ASP A 190 23.86 -11.54 14.43
CA ASP A 190 24.61 -10.57 13.61
C ASP A 190 26.03 -10.30 14.15
N SER A 191 26.50 -11.11 15.11
CA SER A 191 27.80 -11.03 15.78
C SER A 191 28.98 -11.49 14.89
N GLY A 192 29.18 -10.87 13.73
CA GLY A 192 30.38 -11.09 12.89
C GLY A 192 30.16 -11.24 11.39
N GLY A 193 28.96 -10.97 10.87
CA GLY A 193 28.65 -11.06 9.43
C GLY A 193 27.22 -10.61 9.13
N PRO A 194 26.74 -10.76 7.87
CA PRO A 194 25.33 -10.61 7.57
C PRO A 194 24.56 -11.73 8.27
N GLY A 195 23.94 -11.42 9.42
CA GLY A 195 23.23 -12.39 10.24
C GLY A 195 22.14 -13.15 9.48
N GLN A 196 21.70 -14.29 10.04
CA GLN A 196 20.73 -15.16 9.38
C GLN A 196 19.32 -14.58 9.45
N VAL A 197 18.66 -14.43 8.31
CA VAL A 197 17.23 -14.08 8.27
C VAL A 197 16.40 -15.28 8.71
N VAL A 198 15.65 -15.12 9.81
CA VAL A 198 14.82 -16.19 10.40
C VAL A 198 13.33 -15.98 10.21
N ALA A 199 12.89 -14.76 9.93
CA ALA A 199 11.51 -14.44 9.62
C ALA A 199 11.39 -13.12 8.84
N HIS A 200 10.26 -12.93 8.18
CA HIS A 200 9.90 -11.68 7.53
C HIS A 200 8.69 -11.05 8.20
N VAL A 201 8.60 -9.73 8.20
CA VAL A 201 7.48 -8.98 8.74
C VAL A 201 6.92 -8.03 7.69
N ARG A 202 5.63 -8.17 7.39
CA ARG A 202 4.94 -7.47 6.29
C ARG A 202 3.97 -6.41 6.81
N ARG A 203 3.38 -5.66 5.87
CA ARG A 203 2.35 -4.65 6.13
C ARG A 203 1.27 -5.15 7.11
N GLY A 204 0.92 -4.30 8.07
CA GLY A 204 -0.09 -4.59 9.10
C GLY A 204 0.38 -5.47 10.27
N GLN A 205 1.59 -6.03 10.21
CA GLN A 205 2.17 -6.76 11.34
C GLN A 205 2.97 -5.81 12.25
N PRO A 206 2.88 -5.98 13.58
CA PRO A 206 3.67 -5.20 14.52
C PRO A 206 5.06 -5.81 14.75
N ILE A 207 6.01 -4.98 15.17
CA ILE A 207 7.38 -5.36 15.56
C ILE A 207 7.75 -4.65 16.86
N GLY A 208 8.56 -5.34 17.69
CA GLY A 208 9.09 -4.77 18.92
C GLY A 208 8.10 -4.77 20.08
N GLU A 209 6.91 -5.33 19.88
CA GLU A 209 5.85 -5.41 20.89
C GLU A 209 6.27 -6.26 22.09
N MET A 210 7.06 -7.31 21.87
CA MET A 210 7.53 -8.20 22.95
C MET A 210 8.41 -7.44 23.95
N ALA A 211 9.41 -6.70 23.47
CA ALA A 211 10.31 -5.92 24.32
C ALA A 211 9.57 -4.77 25.02
N LEU A 212 8.64 -4.12 24.29
CA LEU A 212 7.81 -3.08 24.86
C LEU A 212 6.94 -3.62 26.02
N LEU A 213 6.28 -4.76 25.86
CA LEU A 213 5.41 -5.32 26.90
C LEU A 213 6.18 -5.92 28.07
N ALA A 214 7.28 -6.63 27.80
CA ALA A 214 8.09 -7.27 28.85
C ALA A 214 8.90 -6.27 29.67
N GLY A 215 9.21 -5.10 29.11
CA GLY A 215 10.13 -4.15 29.75
C GLY A 215 11.61 -4.50 29.54
N ASP A 216 11.90 -5.37 28.58
CA ASP A 216 13.23 -5.89 28.30
C ASP A 216 13.89 -5.22 27.08
N ALA A 217 15.16 -5.54 26.84
CA ALA A 217 15.86 -5.18 25.62
C ALA A 217 15.30 -5.92 24.38
N ARG A 218 15.63 -5.45 23.17
CA ARG A 218 15.23 -6.09 21.91
C ARG A 218 15.83 -7.51 21.83
N GLY A 219 14.99 -8.53 21.63
CA GLY A 219 15.42 -9.93 21.57
C GLY A 219 16.03 -10.37 20.23
N ALA A 220 15.87 -9.59 19.17
CA ALA A 220 16.41 -9.87 17.85
C ALA A 220 16.68 -8.55 17.10
N SER A 221 17.59 -8.59 16.12
CA SER A 221 17.84 -7.46 15.23
C SER A 221 16.77 -7.42 14.13
N ILE A 222 16.36 -6.21 13.74
CA ILE A 222 15.40 -5.99 12.65
C ILE A 222 16.03 -5.04 11.64
N ARG A 223 16.00 -5.42 10.36
CA ARG A 223 16.41 -4.57 9.25
C ARG A 223 15.37 -4.58 8.14
N ALA A 224 15.42 -3.63 7.23
CA ALA A 224 14.52 -3.61 6.09
C ALA A 224 15.00 -4.58 4.99
N GLY A 225 14.14 -5.51 4.55
CA GLY A 225 14.44 -6.38 3.40
C GLY A 225 14.27 -5.67 2.06
N ARG A 226 13.43 -4.62 2.05
CA ARG A 226 13.25 -3.65 0.95
C ARG A 226 12.95 -2.26 1.52
N HIS A 227 12.87 -1.23 0.67
CA HIS A 227 12.41 0.09 1.13
C HIS A 227 11.09 -0.05 1.87
N SER A 228 11.05 0.46 3.11
CA SER A 228 9.94 0.23 4.03
C SER A 228 9.55 1.51 4.74
N GLU A 229 8.24 1.68 4.90
CA GLU A 229 7.63 2.77 5.64
C GLU A 229 6.95 2.20 6.88
N LEU A 230 7.28 2.77 8.04
CA LEU A 230 6.80 2.32 9.33
C LEU A 230 6.16 3.48 10.09
N VAL A 231 5.29 3.15 11.03
CA VAL A 231 4.89 4.06 12.10
C VAL A 231 5.26 3.46 13.44
N SER A 232 5.74 4.30 14.36
CA SER A 232 6.07 3.89 15.72
C SER A 232 5.13 4.51 16.74
N LEU A 233 4.93 3.78 17.83
CA LEU A 233 4.22 4.22 19.01
C LEU A 233 5.13 4.01 20.22
N SER A 234 5.44 5.10 20.93
CA SER A 234 6.26 5.05 22.14
C SER A 234 5.57 4.23 23.23
N ARG A 235 6.35 3.64 24.15
CA ARG A 235 5.85 2.99 25.37
C ARG A 235 4.88 3.87 26.13
N SER A 236 5.24 5.14 26.34
CA SER A 236 4.40 6.07 27.09
C SER A 236 3.06 6.32 26.41
N SER A 237 3.05 6.42 25.07
CA SER A 237 1.83 6.57 24.29
C SER A 237 1.01 5.29 24.31
N PHE A 238 1.64 4.13 24.15
CA PHE A 238 1.00 2.82 24.20
C PHE A 238 0.33 2.53 25.55
N GLU A 239 1.00 2.84 26.67
CA GLU A 239 0.46 2.64 28.02
C GLU A 239 -0.77 3.52 28.26
N LYS A 240 -0.69 4.82 27.91
CA LYS A 240 -1.84 5.75 27.99
C LYS A 240 -3.01 5.26 27.15
N LEU A 241 -2.72 4.87 25.91
CA LEU A 241 -3.68 4.33 24.96
C LEU A 241 -4.37 3.07 25.50
N SER A 242 -3.60 2.14 26.04
CA SER A 242 -4.10 0.88 26.59
C SER A 242 -5.01 1.07 27.80
N LEU A 243 -4.75 2.09 28.62
CA LEU A 243 -5.59 2.45 29.75
C LEU A 243 -6.91 3.09 29.29
N GLN A 244 -6.86 3.94 28.27
CA GLN A 244 -8.04 4.66 27.76
C GLN A 244 -8.91 3.79 26.84
N TYR A 245 -8.29 2.91 26.07
CA TYR A 245 -8.93 2.08 25.05
C TYR A 245 -8.44 0.61 25.17
N PRO A 246 -9.09 -0.20 26.03
CA PRO A 246 -8.65 -1.59 26.31
C PRO A 246 -8.58 -2.51 25.09
N ASP A 247 -9.32 -2.21 24.00
CA ASP A 247 -9.29 -2.97 22.74
C ASP A 247 -7.88 -3.03 22.12
N ILE A 248 -7.04 -2.03 22.40
CA ILE A 248 -5.64 -1.99 21.97
C ILE A 248 -4.85 -3.18 22.54
N LEU A 249 -5.08 -3.51 23.82
CA LEU A 249 -4.44 -4.68 24.47
C LEU A 249 -4.93 -5.99 23.86
N LEU A 250 -6.21 -6.07 23.47
CA LEU A 250 -6.75 -7.26 22.80
C LEU A 250 -6.09 -7.49 21.43
N GLY A 251 -5.86 -6.43 20.65
CA GLY A 251 -5.13 -6.51 19.38
C GLY A 251 -3.74 -7.10 19.54
N ILE A 252 -2.95 -6.56 20.48
CA ILE A 252 -1.62 -7.06 20.80
C ILE A 252 -1.65 -8.51 21.32
N THR A 253 -2.61 -8.83 22.20
CA THR A 253 -2.75 -10.19 22.73
C THR A 253 -2.98 -11.22 21.62
N ARG A 254 -3.80 -10.91 20.61
CA ARG A 254 -4.01 -11.80 19.45
C ARG A 254 -2.72 -12.04 18.69
N VAL A 255 -1.89 -11.01 18.51
CA VAL A 255 -0.59 -11.15 17.86
C VAL A 255 0.31 -12.09 18.66
N LEU A 256 0.41 -11.91 19.97
CA LEU A 256 1.22 -12.78 20.83
C LEU A 256 0.73 -14.24 20.80
N VAL A 257 -0.58 -14.46 20.85
CA VAL A 257 -1.18 -15.81 20.73
C VAL A 257 -0.82 -16.45 19.39
N ASN A 258 -0.91 -15.69 18.29
CA ASN A 258 -0.54 -16.19 16.96
C ASN A 258 0.95 -16.53 16.88
N ARG A 259 1.83 -15.67 17.41
CA ARG A 259 3.28 -15.95 17.47
C ARG A 259 3.59 -17.19 18.31
N PHE A 260 2.94 -17.35 19.46
CA PHE A 260 3.12 -18.51 20.33
C PHE A 260 2.73 -19.82 19.63
N ARG A 261 1.64 -19.82 18.87
CA ARG A 261 1.21 -20.97 18.06
C ARG A 261 2.26 -21.35 17.00
N SER A 262 2.85 -20.34 16.35
CA SER A 262 3.91 -20.54 15.36
C SER A 262 5.17 -21.18 15.96
N VAL A 263 5.58 -20.76 17.16
CA VAL A 263 6.75 -21.32 17.86
C VAL A 263 6.47 -22.73 18.39
N SER A 264 5.24 -23.01 18.81
CA SER A 264 4.86 -24.30 19.41
C SER A 264 4.64 -25.43 18.39
N GLY A 265 4.87 -25.18 17.09
CA GLY A 265 4.70 -26.17 16.03
C GLY A 265 3.25 -26.66 15.82
N GLN A 266 2.27 -26.00 16.45
CA GLN A 266 0.84 -26.34 16.35
C GLN A 266 0.14 -25.69 15.15
N SER A 267 0.88 -24.91 14.36
CA SER A 267 0.42 -24.34 13.09
C SER A 267 0.95 -25.16 11.91
N ASN A 268 0.08 -25.90 11.23
CA ASN A 268 0.33 -26.46 9.88
C ASN A 268 0.24 -25.38 8.77
N GLY A 269 0.44 -24.11 9.13
CA GLY A 269 0.45 -22.97 8.25
C GLY A 269 1.36 -21.94 8.88
N GLY A 270 2.64 -21.94 8.47
CA GLY A 270 3.50 -20.80 8.72
C GLY A 270 2.76 -19.54 8.28
N THR A 271 2.91 -18.44 9.00
CA THR A 271 2.40 -17.12 8.61
C THR A 271 2.59 -16.98 7.10
N SER A 272 1.51 -17.05 6.31
CA SER A 272 1.62 -17.16 4.85
C SER A 272 2.28 -15.89 4.35
N TYR A 273 3.57 -16.03 4.09
CA TYR A 273 4.41 -14.99 3.57
C TYR A 273 4.17 -15.02 2.07
N CYS A 274 3.53 -13.97 1.54
CA CYS A 274 3.46 -13.80 0.10
C CYS A 274 4.89 -13.73 -0.44
N ARG A 275 5.31 -14.76 -1.19
CA ARG A 275 6.58 -14.74 -1.91
C ARG A 275 6.39 -13.98 -3.21
N SER A 276 7.22 -12.99 -3.47
CA SER A 276 7.20 -12.27 -4.75
C SER A 276 8.41 -12.59 -5.62
N TYR A 277 8.15 -12.84 -6.90
CA TYR A 277 9.15 -13.23 -7.89
C TYR A 277 9.15 -12.25 -9.06
N LEU A 278 10.31 -11.74 -9.46
CA LEU A 278 10.47 -11.13 -10.78
C LEU A 278 10.84 -12.23 -11.77
N VAL A 279 10.00 -12.45 -12.79
CA VAL A 279 10.30 -13.43 -13.84
C VAL A 279 10.97 -12.70 -14.99
N TYR A 280 12.23 -13.06 -15.26
CA TYR A 280 13.03 -12.36 -16.25
C TYR A 280 13.73 -13.33 -17.18
N SER A 281 13.47 -13.18 -18.48
CA SER A 281 14.13 -13.96 -19.51
C SER A 281 15.52 -13.42 -19.82
N THR A 282 16.50 -14.32 -19.90
CA THR A 282 17.78 -14.02 -20.52
C THR A 282 17.60 -13.83 -22.03
N ASN A 283 18.58 -13.22 -22.70
CA ASN A 283 18.51 -12.81 -24.11
C ASN A 283 18.23 -13.95 -25.11
N GLU A 284 18.30 -15.21 -24.67
CA GLU A 284 18.30 -16.39 -25.54
C GLU A 284 17.13 -17.34 -25.29
N SER A 285 16.22 -17.06 -24.35
CA SER A 285 15.08 -17.95 -24.12
C SER A 285 14.09 -17.93 -25.29
N PRO A 286 13.74 -19.09 -25.86
CA PRO A 286 12.75 -19.19 -26.93
C PRO A 286 11.30 -19.09 -26.44
N ARG A 287 11.07 -19.07 -25.11
CA ARG A 287 9.73 -19.15 -24.51
C ARG A 287 9.36 -17.83 -23.81
N ASP A 288 8.11 -17.42 -24.00
CA ASP A 288 7.56 -16.22 -23.37
C ASP A 288 7.53 -16.36 -21.83
N SER A 289 7.88 -15.26 -21.14
CA SER A 289 7.93 -15.24 -19.67
C SER A 289 6.53 -15.38 -19.05
N GLY A 290 5.50 -14.86 -19.73
CA GLY A 290 4.11 -15.01 -19.31
C GLY A 290 3.61 -16.45 -19.45
N GLU A 291 3.85 -17.10 -20.59
CA GLU A 291 3.51 -18.52 -20.78
C GLU A 291 4.20 -19.42 -19.74
N THR A 292 5.50 -19.21 -19.51
CA THR A 292 6.25 -20.00 -18.52
C THR A 292 5.70 -19.79 -17.10
N THR A 293 5.32 -18.55 -16.76
CA THR A 293 4.71 -18.24 -15.46
C THR A 293 3.34 -18.90 -15.31
N ALA A 294 2.54 -18.95 -16.39
CA ALA A 294 1.26 -19.65 -16.39
C ALA A 294 1.44 -21.16 -16.14
N ASP A 295 2.40 -21.80 -16.81
CA ASP A 295 2.75 -23.21 -16.58
C ASP A 295 3.18 -23.45 -15.11
N ILE A 296 3.98 -22.54 -14.53
CA ILE A 296 4.41 -22.62 -13.12
C ILE A 296 3.19 -22.56 -12.19
N ILE A 297 2.26 -21.63 -12.42
CA ILE A 297 1.05 -21.47 -11.62
C ILE A 297 0.15 -22.71 -11.73
N GLU A 298 -0.02 -23.26 -12.93
CA GLU A 298 -0.81 -24.48 -13.16
C GLU A 298 -0.20 -25.70 -12.47
N ALA A 299 1.14 -25.77 -12.36
CA ALA A 299 1.84 -26.84 -11.66
C ALA A 299 1.87 -26.69 -10.13
N MET A 300 1.39 -25.57 -9.56
CA MET A 300 1.39 -25.37 -8.12
C MET A 300 0.38 -26.29 -7.41
N PRO A 301 0.68 -26.75 -6.18
CA PRO A 301 -0.27 -27.48 -5.36
C PRO A 301 -1.60 -26.75 -5.16
N ASP A 302 -2.69 -27.51 -5.16
CA ASP A 302 -4.02 -27.00 -4.83
C ASP A 302 -4.02 -26.27 -3.47
N GLY A 303 -4.59 -25.06 -3.45
CA GLY A 303 -4.71 -24.23 -2.26
C GLY A 303 -3.68 -23.10 -2.14
N ILE A 304 -2.65 -23.06 -3.01
CA ILE A 304 -1.77 -21.89 -3.13
C ILE A 304 -2.45 -20.83 -4.01
N ARG A 305 -2.64 -19.62 -3.48
CA ARG A 305 -3.17 -18.49 -4.25
C ARG A 305 -2.02 -17.77 -4.92
N ALA A 306 -1.82 -18.00 -6.21
CA ALA A 306 -0.82 -17.30 -7.01
C ALA A 306 -1.46 -16.31 -7.98
N THR A 307 -0.79 -15.20 -8.26
CA THR A 307 -1.22 -14.23 -9.28
C THR A 307 -0.04 -13.62 -10.01
N VAL A 308 -0.33 -13.02 -11.17
CA VAL A 308 0.63 -12.30 -11.99
C VAL A 308 0.29 -10.82 -11.98
N ILE A 309 1.31 -9.96 -11.94
CA ILE A 309 1.20 -8.52 -12.16
C ILE A 309 2.10 -8.16 -13.32
N SER A 310 1.51 -7.59 -14.37
CA SER A 310 2.19 -7.18 -15.60
C SER A 310 1.86 -5.72 -15.94
N PRO A 311 2.62 -5.08 -16.85
CA PRO A 311 2.31 -3.73 -17.34
C PRO A 311 0.88 -3.62 -17.88
N GLN A 312 0.40 -4.64 -18.59
CA GLN A 312 -0.98 -4.68 -19.11
C GLN A 312 -2.01 -4.70 -17.98
N THR A 313 -1.73 -5.44 -16.90
CA THR A 313 -2.61 -5.50 -15.72
C THR A 313 -2.67 -4.13 -15.04
N VAL A 314 -1.53 -3.43 -14.95
CA VAL A 314 -1.44 -2.07 -14.40
C VAL A 314 -2.20 -1.08 -15.27
N GLU A 315 -2.05 -1.13 -16.59
CA GLU A 315 -2.75 -0.25 -17.54
C GLU A 315 -4.27 -0.43 -17.55
N GLN A 316 -4.73 -1.68 -17.37
CA GLN A 316 -6.15 -1.97 -17.21
C GLN A 316 -6.70 -1.43 -15.90
N THR A 317 -5.85 -1.33 -14.87
CA THR A 317 -6.26 -0.91 -13.52
C THR A 317 -6.12 0.59 -13.31
N PHE A 318 -5.10 1.24 -13.88
CA PHE A 318 -4.76 2.64 -13.64
C PHE A 318 -4.65 3.42 -14.94
N HIS A 319 -5.08 4.69 -14.91
CA HIS A 319 -4.74 5.64 -15.95
C HIS A 319 -3.27 6.00 -15.78
N ARG A 320 -2.43 5.72 -16.79
CA ARG A 320 -0.97 5.96 -16.74
C ARG A 320 -0.68 7.38 -16.20
N SER A 321 -0.21 7.46 -14.96
CA SER A 321 0.17 8.70 -14.30
C SER A 321 1.49 8.47 -13.59
N ALA A 322 2.58 8.99 -14.15
CA ALA A 322 3.93 8.93 -13.56
C ALA A 322 4.10 9.91 -12.37
N THR A 323 3.00 10.24 -11.70
CA THR A 323 2.95 11.17 -10.58
C THR A 323 3.21 10.40 -9.28
N GLU A 324 3.64 11.10 -8.23
CA GLU A 324 3.80 10.50 -6.90
C GLU A 324 2.46 9.94 -6.37
N ALA A 325 1.34 10.58 -6.70
CA ALA A 325 0.00 10.09 -6.39
C ALA A 325 -0.28 8.72 -7.07
N GLY A 326 0.03 8.62 -8.36
CA GLY A 326 -0.09 7.38 -9.13
C GLY A 326 0.81 6.28 -8.60
N ARG A 327 2.07 6.61 -8.28
CA ARG A 327 3.01 5.67 -7.66
C ARG A 327 2.50 5.14 -6.32
N LEU A 328 1.99 6.02 -5.45
CA LEU A 328 1.43 5.61 -4.17
C LEU A 328 0.16 4.74 -4.35
N ALA A 329 -0.69 5.05 -5.32
CA ALA A 329 -1.86 4.22 -5.60
C ALA A 329 -1.44 2.82 -6.07
N LEU A 330 -0.48 2.75 -7.00
CA LEU A 330 0.08 1.49 -7.50
C LEU A 330 0.69 0.66 -6.37
N GLU A 331 1.55 1.25 -5.54
CA GLU A 331 2.15 0.56 -4.40
C GLU A 331 1.10 0.01 -3.41
N SER A 332 0.03 0.79 -3.15
CA SER A 332 -1.05 0.36 -2.25
C SER A 332 -1.82 -0.83 -2.82
N TRP A 333 -2.10 -0.80 -4.13
CA TRP A 333 -2.77 -1.88 -4.82
C TRP A 333 -1.92 -3.16 -4.87
N ILE A 334 -0.60 -3.04 -5.09
CA ILE A 334 0.30 -4.18 -5.02
C ILE A 334 0.36 -4.72 -3.58
N ASP A 335 0.41 -3.87 -2.56
CA ASP A 335 0.35 -4.30 -1.15
C ASP A 335 -0.93 -5.11 -0.86
N GLU A 336 -2.08 -4.70 -1.40
CA GLU A 336 -3.36 -5.42 -1.26
C GLU A 336 -3.40 -6.75 -2.02
N ILE A 337 -2.71 -6.84 -3.15
CA ILE A 337 -2.52 -8.10 -3.88
C ILE A 337 -1.63 -9.05 -3.07
N GLU A 338 -0.47 -8.57 -2.60
CA GLU A 338 0.45 -9.36 -1.75
C GLU A 338 -0.25 -9.83 -0.46
N ALA A 339 -1.17 -9.04 0.11
CA ALA A 339 -1.91 -9.46 1.30
C ALA A 339 -2.93 -10.58 1.05
N ARG A 340 -3.39 -10.77 -0.20
CA ARG A 340 -4.44 -11.74 -0.57
C ARG A 340 -3.90 -12.99 -1.27
N HIS A 341 -2.62 -13.02 -1.62
CA HIS A 341 -1.99 -14.12 -2.34
C HIS A 341 -0.84 -14.71 -1.52
N ASP A 342 -0.52 -15.97 -1.80
CA ASP A 342 0.61 -16.67 -1.22
C ASP A 342 1.85 -16.52 -2.12
N VAL A 343 1.64 -16.29 -3.42
CA VAL A 343 2.70 -16.02 -4.40
C VAL A 343 2.28 -14.92 -5.39
N VAL A 344 3.20 -14.00 -5.69
CA VAL A 344 3.01 -12.95 -6.71
C VAL A 344 4.16 -12.99 -7.70
N PHE A 345 3.86 -13.05 -9.00
CA PHE A 345 4.84 -12.95 -10.07
C PHE A 345 4.75 -11.59 -10.74
N PHE A 346 5.87 -10.85 -10.78
CA PHE A 346 6.03 -9.65 -11.57
C PHE A 346 6.59 -10.01 -12.95
N LEU A 347 5.88 -9.62 -14.00
CA LEU A 347 6.37 -9.66 -15.37
C LEU A 347 6.85 -8.26 -15.76
N PRO A 348 8.09 -8.10 -16.21
CA PRO A 348 8.58 -6.81 -16.68
C PRO A 348 8.03 -6.45 -18.06
N ASP A 349 8.21 -5.20 -18.48
CA ASP A 349 8.03 -4.82 -19.88
C ASP A 349 9.03 -5.56 -20.77
N ASP A 350 8.69 -5.86 -22.03
CA ASP A 350 9.68 -6.40 -22.96
C ASP A 350 10.65 -5.29 -23.41
N PRO A 351 11.95 -5.33 -23.00
CA PRO A 351 12.94 -4.34 -23.40
C PRO A 351 13.22 -4.32 -24.91
N ALA A 352 12.76 -5.30 -25.69
CA ALA A 352 12.88 -5.26 -27.15
C ALA A 352 11.99 -4.19 -27.81
N SER A 353 11.01 -3.64 -27.08
CA SER A 353 10.03 -2.68 -27.60
C SER A 353 10.53 -1.22 -27.57
N GLU A 354 11.48 -0.88 -26.69
CA GLU A 354 12.02 0.48 -26.58
C GLU A 354 13.48 0.54 -27.10
N ARG A 355 13.66 1.20 -28.24
CA ARG A 355 14.98 1.36 -28.87
C ARG A 355 15.90 2.25 -28.02
N GLY A 356 16.85 1.62 -27.34
CA GLY A 356 18.09 2.28 -26.92
C GLY A 356 18.57 1.82 -25.56
N ALA A 357 19.74 1.19 -25.54
CA ALA A 357 20.81 1.00 -24.53
C ALA A 357 20.62 1.30 -23.01
N ASP A 358 19.44 1.60 -22.50
CA ASP A 358 19.13 1.70 -21.07
C ASP A 358 18.09 0.60 -20.78
N THR A 359 18.58 -0.52 -20.24
CA THR A 359 17.85 -1.79 -20.12
C THR A 359 16.77 -1.80 -19.05
N SER A 360 16.59 -0.71 -18.28
CA SER A 360 15.66 -0.64 -17.16
C SER A 360 14.51 0.35 -17.39
N THR A 361 13.27 -0.15 -17.39
CA THR A 361 12.07 0.68 -17.32
C THR A 361 11.75 1.03 -15.85
N PRO A 362 11.05 2.13 -15.54
CA PRO A 362 10.61 2.43 -14.18
C PRO A 362 9.79 1.29 -13.53
N TRP A 363 9.04 0.55 -14.34
CA TRP A 363 8.31 -0.65 -13.91
C TRP A 363 9.26 -1.80 -13.56
N PHE A 364 10.25 -2.09 -14.41
CA PHE A 364 11.29 -3.09 -14.13
C PHE A 364 12.02 -2.78 -12.82
N ASP A 365 12.49 -1.54 -12.66
CA ASP A 365 13.18 -1.05 -11.46
C ASP A 365 12.33 -1.24 -10.20
N MET A 366 11.03 -0.95 -10.28
CA MET A 366 10.11 -1.14 -9.18
C MET A 366 9.92 -2.63 -8.84
N CYS A 367 9.73 -3.47 -9.85
CA CYS A 367 9.59 -4.92 -9.67
C CYS A 367 10.85 -5.51 -9.04
N LEU A 368 12.03 -5.13 -9.53
CA LEU A 368 13.32 -5.58 -9.02
C LEU A 368 13.56 -5.15 -7.57
N LYS A 369 13.19 -3.91 -7.21
CA LYS A 369 13.31 -3.41 -5.83
C LYS A 369 12.30 -4.05 -4.87
N ARG A 370 11.24 -4.66 -5.40
CA ARG A 370 10.10 -5.16 -4.63
C ARG A 370 10.05 -6.67 -4.51
N CYS A 371 10.52 -7.40 -5.52
CA CYS A 371 10.56 -8.85 -5.53
C CYS A 371 11.49 -9.38 -4.43
N ASP A 372 11.14 -10.53 -3.88
CA ASP A 372 11.99 -11.22 -2.91
C ASP A 372 13.08 -12.01 -3.63
N GLU A 373 12.74 -12.61 -4.77
CA GLU A 373 13.62 -13.43 -5.59
C GLU A 373 13.44 -13.11 -7.08
N VAL A 374 14.51 -13.30 -7.87
CA VAL A 374 14.47 -13.16 -9.34
C VAL A 374 14.54 -14.57 -9.94
N LEU A 375 13.53 -14.93 -10.75
CA LEU A 375 13.50 -16.17 -11.52
C LEU A 375 14.04 -15.89 -12.93
N LEU A 376 15.27 -16.34 -13.17
CA LEU A 376 15.90 -16.24 -14.49
C LEU A 376 15.44 -17.41 -15.36
N LEU A 377 14.84 -17.09 -16.51
CA LEU A 377 14.49 -18.06 -17.54
C LEU A 377 15.60 -18.11 -18.58
N ALA A 378 16.22 -19.27 -18.76
CA ALA A 378 17.28 -19.51 -19.73
C ALA A 378 16.98 -20.75 -20.58
N ASP A 379 17.49 -20.76 -21.81
CA ASP A 379 17.47 -21.98 -22.63
C ASP A 379 18.46 -23.00 -22.05
N ALA A 380 18.00 -24.22 -21.81
CA ALA A 380 18.84 -25.31 -21.30
C ALA A 380 20.00 -25.68 -22.24
N ASN A 381 19.95 -25.27 -23.52
CA ASN A 381 20.98 -25.52 -24.53
C ASN A 381 21.87 -24.31 -24.81
N ALA A 382 21.61 -23.16 -24.18
CA ALA A 382 22.41 -21.95 -24.32
C ALA A 382 23.74 -22.05 -23.56
N ASP A 383 24.65 -21.11 -23.82
CA ASP A 383 25.90 -20.99 -23.05
C ASP A 383 25.58 -20.69 -21.57
N PRO A 384 26.08 -21.49 -20.61
CA PRO A 384 25.87 -21.23 -19.19
C PRO A 384 26.59 -19.98 -18.65
N ALA A 385 27.44 -19.33 -19.45
CA ALA A 385 28.09 -18.08 -19.06
C ALA A 385 27.07 -16.93 -18.93
N PRO A 386 27.13 -16.11 -17.85
CA PRO A 386 26.19 -15.00 -17.67
C PRO A 386 26.20 -14.02 -18.84
N GLY A 387 25.05 -13.82 -19.48
CA GLY A 387 24.86 -12.81 -20.52
C GLY A 387 24.86 -11.39 -19.98
N ALA A 388 24.86 -10.39 -20.86
CA ALA A 388 24.92 -8.97 -20.46
C ALA A 388 23.81 -8.56 -19.46
N ARG A 389 22.58 -9.04 -19.65
CA ARG A 389 21.45 -8.77 -18.74
C ARG A 389 21.60 -9.43 -17.37
N GLU A 390 22.19 -10.62 -17.31
CA GLU A 390 22.46 -11.31 -16.05
C GLU A 390 23.62 -10.64 -15.32
N GLN A 391 24.64 -10.19 -16.05
CA GLN A 391 25.74 -9.40 -15.49
C GLN A 391 25.26 -8.05 -14.96
N ASP A 392 24.29 -7.40 -15.61
CA ASP A 392 23.67 -6.17 -15.08
C ASP A 392 22.94 -6.44 -13.76
N LEU A 393 22.19 -7.54 -13.66
CA LEU A 393 21.51 -7.97 -12.42
C LEU A 393 22.48 -8.39 -11.31
N LEU A 394 23.55 -9.11 -11.65
CA LEU A 394 24.57 -9.57 -10.70
C LEU A 394 25.54 -8.47 -10.29
N GLY A 395 25.80 -7.50 -11.17
CA GLY A 395 26.66 -6.34 -10.94
C GLY A 395 25.96 -5.19 -10.23
N SER A 396 24.63 -5.25 -10.07
CA SER A 396 23.82 -4.29 -9.32
C SER A 396 23.71 -4.64 -7.83
N ASP A 397 24.81 -5.14 -7.24
CA ASP A 397 25.16 -4.87 -5.83
C ASP A 397 25.36 -3.36 -5.64
N ARG A 398 24.28 -2.58 -5.73
CA ARG A 398 24.24 -1.15 -5.42
C ARG A 398 23.49 -0.97 -4.12
N THR A 399 24.27 -0.98 -3.04
CA THR A 399 24.16 -0.19 -1.79
C THR A 399 22.77 0.06 -1.23
#